data_AF-A0A849WY95-F1
#
_entry.id   AF-A0A849WY95-F1
#
_cell.length_a   1.000
_cell.length_b   1.000
_cell.length_c   1.000
_cell.angle_alpha   90.00
_cell.angle_beta   90.00
_cell.angle_gamma   90.00
#
_symmetry.space_group_name_H-M   'P 1'
#
loop_
_entity.id
_entity.type
_entity.pdbx_description
1 polymer ?
#
loop_
_entity_poly.entity_id
_entity_poly.type
_entity_poly.pdbx_seq_one_letter_code
_entity_poly.pdbx_strand_id
1 'polypeptide(L)' 'MDFELTIAGIAYGVLLIAATFINNKVVEAFRLDAIFMRNPTQGTRFVNLVAGLAIIGYNVYTLVV' A
#
# COMPACT_ATOMS: atom_id res chain seq x y z
N MET A 1 12.57 1.98 -18.42
CA MET A 1 12.07 2.83 -17.31
C MET A 1 10.98 2.13 -16.50
N ASP A 2 10.45 0.99 -16.96
CA ASP A 2 9.29 0.34 -16.33
C ASP A 2 9.67 -0.49 -15.09
N PHE A 3 10.86 -1.10 -15.07
CA PHE A 3 11.31 -1.96 -13.97
C PHE A 3 11.41 -1.24 -12.63
N GLU A 4 11.89 0.01 -12.63
CA GLU A 4 12.02 0.84 -11.43
C GLU A 4 10.64 1.21 -10.86
N LEU A 5 9.69 1.53 -11.74
CA LEU A 5 8.31 1.84 -11.38
C LEU A 5 7.61 0.61 -10.79
N THR A 6 7.82 -0.55 -11.40
CA THR A 6 7.25 -1.82 -10.95
C THR A 6 7.79 -2.23 -9.59
N ILE A 7 9.10 -2.09 -9.37
CA ILE A 7 9.72 -2.34 -8.06
C ILE A 7 9.18 -1.38 -7.01
N ALA A 8 9.08 -0.08 -7.33
CA ALA A 8 8.54 0.91 -6.41
C ALA A 8 7.06 0.62 -6.07
N GLY A 9 6.27 0.19 -7.06
CA GLY A 9 4.88 -0.22 -6.88
C GLY A 9 4.73 -1.44 -5.98
N ILE A 10 5.53 -2.48 -6.20
CA ILE A 10 5.55 -3.68 -5.34
C ILE A 10 5.98 -3.32 -3.92
N ALA A 11 7.06 -2.53 -3.77
CA ALA A 11 7.56 -2.10 -2.46
C ALA A 11 6.49 -1.30 -1.70
N TYR A 12 5.80 -0.37 -2.37
CA TYR A 12 4.73 0.41 -1.75
C TYR A 12 3.50 -0.44 -1.41
N GLY A 13 3.12 -1.39 -2.28
CA GLY A 13 2.04 -2.33 -2.01
C GLY A 13 2.31 -3.20 -0.78
N VAL A 14 3.54 -3.70 -0.63
CA VAL A 14 3.97 -4.44 0.57
C VAL A 14 3.92 -3.55 1.81
N LEU A 15 4.33 -2.30 1.68
CA LEU A 15 4.31 -1.31 2.76
C LEU A 15 2.87 -1.03 3.24
N LEU A 16 1.90 -0.95 2.32
CA LEU A 16 0.47 -0.79 2.65
C LEU A 16 -0.14 -2.02 3.34
N ILE A 17 0.24 -3.23 2.91
CA ILE A 17 -0.17 -4.47 3.59
C ILE A 17 0.42 -4.48 5.01
N ALA A 18 1.71 -4.19 5.15
CA ALA A 18 2.37 -4.09 6.45
C ALA A 18 1.73 -3.02 7.34
N ALA A 19 1.35 -1.88 6.77
CA ALA A 19 0.66 -0.79 7.46
C ALA A 19 -0.72 -1.16 8.01
N THR A 20 -1.32 -2.23 7.48
CA THR A 20 -2.58 -2.76 8.00
C THR A 20 -2.36 -3.44 9.36
N PHE A 21 -1.31 -4.26 9.47
CA PHE A 21 -1.01 -5.07 10.65
C PHE A 21 -0.11 -4.36 11.68
N ILE A 22 0.76 -3.46 11.23
CA ILE A 22 1.78 -2.82 12.07
C ILE A 22 1.32 -1.42 12.50
N ASN A 23 1.23 -1.19 13.81
CA ASN A 23 1.02 0.14 14.39
C ASN A 23 2.37 0.82 14.63
N ASN A 24 2.94 1.43 13.60
CA ASN A 24 4.18 2.20 13.73
C ASN A 24 4.00 3.59 13.13
N LYS A 25 4.41 4.64 13.88
CA LYS A 25 4.33 6.05 13.46
C LYS A 25 4.94 6.31 12.09
N VAL A 26 6.04 5.62 11.76
CA VAL A 26 6.71 5.77 10.46
C VAL A 26 5.83 5.24 9.35
N VAL A 27 5.26 4.06 9.54
CA VAL A 27 4.39 3.39 8.57
C VAL A 27 3.05 4.12 8.44
N GLU A 28 2.56 4.73 9.52
CA GLU A 28 1.33 5.52 9.50
C GLU A 28 1.40 6.77 8.64
N ALA A 29 2.58 7.35 8.44
CA ALA A 29 2.77 8.48 7.52
C ALA A 29 2.59 8.09 6.04
N PHE A 30 2.81 6.82 5.70
CA PHE A 30 2.71 6.31 4.32
C PHE A 30 1.36 5.64 4.01
N ARG A 31 0.47 5.56 5.00
CA ARG A 31 -0.85 4.96 4.86
C ARG A 31 -1.69 5.74 3.86
N LEU A 32 -2.26 5.03 2.90
CA LEU A 32 -3.13 5.60 1.89
C LEU A 32 -4.41 6.17 2.52
N ASP A 33 -4.96 5.48 3.53
CA ASP A 33 -6.14 5.99 4.23
C ASP A 33 -5.86 7.27 5.04
N ALA A 34 -4.65 7.48 5.55
CA ALA A 34 -4.28 8.71 6.25
C ALA A 34 -4.18 9.93 5.31
N ILE A 35 -3.97 9.70 4.01
CA ILE A 35 -3.92 10.76 3.00
C ILE A 35 -5.34 11.18 2.58
N PHE A 36 -6.27 10.23 2.50
CA PHE A 36 -7.64 10.48 2.04
C PHE A 36 -8.64 10.76 3.17
N MET A 37 -8.39 10.30 4.39
CA MET A 37 -9.30 10.45 5.53
C MET A 37 -8.71 11.33 6.62
N ARG A 38 -9.50 12.32 7.05
CA ARG A 38 -9.12 13.30 8.07
C ARG A 38 -8.88 12.69 9.46
N ASN A 39 -9.53 11.57 9.77
CA ASN A 39 -9.38 10.81 11.01
C ASN A 39 -9.24 9.31 10.69
N PRO A 40 -8.03 8.81 10.38
CA PRO A 40 -7.81 7.40 10.14
C PRO A 40 -8.07 6.60 11.42
N THR A 41 -8.98 5.64 11.36
CA THR A 41 -9.35 4.76 12.49
C THR A 41 -8.85 3.34 12.24
N GLN A 42 -9.08 2.40 13.18
CA GLN A 42 -8.76 1.00 12.92
C GLN A 42 -9.59 0.39 11.78
N GLY A 43 -10.84 0.84 11.59
CA GLY A 43 -11.69 0.36 10.49
C GLY A 43 -11.18 0.76 9.11
N THR A 44 -10.55 1.94 9.00
CA THR A 44 -10.05 2.46 7.73
C THR A 44 -8.71 1.84 7.32
N ARG A 45 -8.02 1.15 8.23
CA ARG A 45 -6.80 0.39 7.92
C ARG A 45 -7.01 -0.68 6.88
N PHE A 46 -8.21 -1.27 6.83
CA PHE A 46 -8.55 -2.28 5.85
C PHE A 46 -8.45 -1.76 4.41
N VAL A 47 -8.63 -0.45 4.21
CA VAL A 47 -8.43 0.21 2.91
C VAL A 47 -6.98 0.08 2.43
N ASN A 48 -5.99 0.14 3.34
CA ASN A 48 -4.59 -0.06 2.97
C ASN A 48 -4.31 -1.50 2.53
N LEU A 49 -4.97 -2.49 3.14
CA LEU A 49 -4.84 -3.89 2.72
C LEU A 49 -5.37 -4.08 1.30
N VAL A 50 -6.58 -3.56 1.04
CA VAL A 50 -7.22 -3.65 -0.29
C VAL A 50 -6.39 -2.89 -1.33
N ALA A 51 -5.93 -1.68 -1.01
CA ALA A 51 -5.08 -0.89 -1.90
C ALA A 51 -3.72 -1.58 -2.15
N GLY A 52 -3.08 -2.11 -1.11
CA GLY A 52 -1.80 -2.82 -1.21
C GLY A 52 -1.92 -4.08 -2.08
N LEU A 53 -2.97 -4.87 -1.90
CA LEU A 53 -3.26 -6.04 -2.75
C LEU A 53 -3.55 -5.65 -4.20
N ALA A 54 -4.30 -4.58 -4.44
CA ALA A 54 -4.58 -4.09 -5.79
C ALA A 54 -3.30 -3.62 -6.49
N ILE A 55 -2.43 -2.89 -5.79
CA ILE A 55 -1.16 -2.41 -6.32
C ILE A 55 -0.21 -3.58 -6.61
N ILE A 56 -0.07 -4.54 -5.69
CA ILE A 56 0.76 -5.73 -5.93
C ILE A 56 0.19 -6.54 -7.10
N GLY A 57 -1.12 -6.78 -7.12
CA GLY A 57 -1.78 -7.54 -8.19
C GLY A 57 -1.57 -6.91 -9.56
N TYR A 58 -1.68 -5.59 -9.66
CA TYR A 58 -1.41 -4.84 -10.90
C TYR A 58 0.06 -4.97 -11.32
N ASN A 59 1.01 -4.73 -10.41
CA ASN A 59 2.43 -4.79 -10.74
C ASN A 59 2.90 -6.21 -11.09
N VAL A 60 2.35 -7.25 -10.43
CA VAL A 60 2.61 -8.65 -10.78
C VAL A 60 2.04 -8.98 -12.16
N TYR A 61 0.83 -8.53 -12.47
CA TYR A 61 0.26 -8.71 -13.81
C TYR A 61 1.12 -8.03 -14.89
N THR A 62 1.59 -6.81 -14.64
CA THR A 62 2.53 -6.08 -15.51
C THR A 62 3.90 -6.75 -15.64
N LEU A 63 4.35 -7.55 -14.69
CA LEU A 63 5.59 -8.34 -14.83
C LEU A 63 5.41 -9.59 -15.68
N VAL A 64 4.18 -10.11 -15.75
CA VAL A 64 3.84 -11.36 -16.43
C VAL A 64 3.39 -11.13 -17.88
N VAL A 65 2.83 -9.94 -18.18
CA VAL A 65 2.40 -9.50 -19.53
C VAL A 65 3.49 -8.66 -20.19
#